data_AF-A0A662UCJ4-F1
#
_entry.id   AF-A0A662UCJ4-F1
#
_cell.length_a   1.000
_cell.length_b   1.000
_cell.length_c   1.000
_cell.angle_alpha   90.00
_cell.angle_beta   90.00
_cell.angle_gamma   90.00
#
_symmetry.space_group_name_H-M   'P 1'
#
loop_
_entity.id
_entity.type
_entity.pdbx_description
1 polymer ?
#
loop_
_entity_poly.entity_id
_entity_poly.type
_entity_poly.pdbx_seq_one_letter_code
_entity_poly.pdbx_strand_id
1 'polypeptide(L)'
;MGTRKTEYVIARYESHGHRFEILVKPRLAFEFKSDGKVDIREVLVGDFIYKDARKGLKASEEAVKKIFGTTDIYKVAEEILRKGELQLTTEQRRQLIEAKKRKIIDFIARNCIDPRTKLPHPPRRIELALEQVRVGIDPFKDTESQALEIIKKLSRVLPIKIAKSTVRVKVPPPYSSRAYGVLAGLGEVKRVTWLSDGSLFMELEIPAGMQQTLIDRVNSISKGTAIVKIVETKW
;
A
#
# COMPACT_ATOMS: atom_id res chain seq x y z
N MET A 1 27.26 0.53 12.21
CA MET A 1 25.91 -0.08 12.29
C MET A 1 24.91 1.05 12.46
N GLY A 2 24.25 1.49 11.38
CA GLY A 2 23.35 2.65 11.43
C GLY A 2 22.12 2.33 12.26
N THR A 3 21.95 3.02 13.38
CA THR A 3 20.75 2.97 14.21
C THR A 3 19.55 3.32 13.32
N ARG A 4 18.63 2.36 13.12
CA ARG A 4 17.29 2.68 12.61
C ARG A 4 16.72 3.75 13.53
N LYS A 5 16.66 5.01 13.07
CA LYS A 5 15.85 6.02 13.74
C LYS A 5 14.44 5.46 13.77
N THR A 6 13.96 5.06 14.95
CA THR A 6 12.56 4.71 15.14
C THR A 6 11.78 5.98 14.90
N GLU A 7 11.26 6.16 13.68
CA GLU A 7 10.39 7.29 13.36
C GLU A 7 9.14 7.17 14.23
N TYR A 8 9.01 8.08 15.17
CA TYR A 8 7.85 8.22 16.04
C TYR A 8 7.12 9.53 15.71
N VAL A 9 5.83 9.54 16.01
CA VAL A 9 5.00 10.75 15.97
C VAL A 9 4.30 10.90 17.31
N ILE A 10 3.94 12.13 17.62
CA ILE A 10 3.24 12.45 18.87
C ILE A 10 1.74 12.36 18.58
N ALA A 11 1.01 11.48 19.25
CA ALA A 11 -0.43 11.61 19.34
C ALA A 11 -0.77 12.51 20.53
N ARG A 12 -1.60 13.52 20.31
CA ARG A 12 -1.98 14.51 21.33
C ARG A 12 -3.49 14.50 21.54
N TYR A 13 -3.88 14.51 22.80
CA TYR A 13 -5.25 14.77 23.22
C TYR A 13 -5.26 15.90 24.25
N GLU A 14 -6.14 16.87 24.07
CA GLU A 14 -6.33 17.99 25.00
C GLU A 14 -7.77 17.99 25.51
N SER A 15 -7.93 18.07 26.82
CA SER A 15 -9.24 18.04 27.47
C SER A 15 -9.17 18.71 28.84
N HIS A 16 -10.16 19.54 29.16
CA HIS A 16 -10.27 20.25 30.45
C HIS A 16 -8.98 20.99 30.86
N GLY A 17 -8.29 21.61 29.90
CA GLY A 17 -7.05 22.36 30.14
C GLY A 17 -5.80 21.49 30.37
N HIS A 18 -5.93 20.15 30.32
CA HIS A 18 -4.81 19.23 30.38
C HIS A 18 -4.45 18.73 28.97
N ARG A 19 -3.14 18.56 28.75
CA ARG A 19 -2.57 18.00 27.52
C ARG A 19 -1.94 16.66 27.83
N PHE A 20 -2.25 15.68 27.00
CA PHE A 20 -1.73 14.32 27.09
C PHE A 20 -1.15 13.92 25.74
N GLU A 21 0.06 13.36 25.77
CA GLU A 21 0.83 13.00 24.60
C GLU A 21 1.40 11.59 24.75
N ILE A 22 1.42 10.86 23.66
CA ILE A 22 2.06 9.54 23.57
C ILE A 22 2.92 9.47 22.32
N LEU A 23 4.00 8.70 22.40
CA LEU A 23 4.88 8.42 21.26
C LEU A 23 4.41 7.15 20.57
N VAL A 24 4.07 7.27 19.30
CA VAL A 24 3.51 6.16 18.53
C VAL A 24 4.23 5.96 17.20
N LYS A 25 4.23 4.71 16.72
CA LYS A 25 4.71 4.37 15.38
C LYS A 25 3.66 4.85 14.37
N PRO A 26 4.00 5.73 13.39
CA PRO A 26 3.02 6.41 12.55
C PRO A 26 2.08 5.47 11.79
N ARG A 27 2.64 4.41 11.18
CA ARG A 27 1.87 3.43 10.40
C ARG A 27 0.85 2.69 11.27
N LEU A 28 1.30 2.16 12.40
CA LEU A 28 0.45 1.38 13.31
C LEU A 28 -0.59 2.26 14.00
N ALA A 29 -0.24 3.49 14.36
CA ALA A 29 -1.18 4.46 14.92
C ALA A 29 -2.33 4.77 13.95
N PHE A 30 -2.03 4.79 12.66
CA PHE A 30 -3.05 4.97 11.65
C PHE A 30 -3.93 3.73 11.43
N GLU A 31 -3.33 2.54 11.34
CA GLU A 31 -4.06 1.28 11.22
C GLU A 31 -4.99 1.06 12.42
N PHE A 32 -4.52 1.42 13.63
CA PHE A 32 -5.32 1.46 14.84
C PHE A 32 -6.54 2.39 14.71
N LYS A 33 -6.34 3.61 14.19
CA LYS A 33 -7.43 4.58 13.96
C LYS A 33 -8.46 4.10 12.92
N SER A 34 -8.03 3.38 11.89
CA SER A 34 -8.89 2.98 10.78
C SER A 34 -9.75 1.77 11.11
N ASP A 35 -9.09 0.68 11.52
CA ASP A 35 -9.74 -0.63 11.61
C ASP A 35 -9.75 -1.17 13.04
N GLY A 36 -9.02 -0.54 13.97
CA GLY A 36 -9.01 -0.90 15.40
C GLY A 36 -8.46 -2.30 15.72
N LYS A 37 -7.87 -3.00 14.74
CA LYS A 37 -7.38 -4.39 14.88
C LYS A 37 -5.95 -4.51 15.40
N VAL A 38 -5.21 -3.40 15.48
CA VAL A 38 -3.82 -3.40 15.92
C VAL A 38 -3.77 -3.34 17.44
N ASP A 39 -2.90 -4.12 18.08
CA ASP A 39 -2.68 -4.01 19.52
C ASP A 39 -1.99 -2.67 19.84
N ILE A 40 -2.59 -1.91 20.76
CA ILE A 40 -2.06 -0.62 21.23
C ILE A 40 -0.61 -0.73 21.73
N ARG A 41 -0.22 -1.88 22.28
CA ARG A 41 1.14 -2.16 22.75
C ARG A 41 2.16 -2.12 21.63
N GLU A 42 1.79 -2.58 20.43
CA GLU A 42 2.67 -2.52 19.26
C GLU A 42 2.78 -1.12 18.68
N VAL A 43 1.70 -0.33 18.82
CA VAL A 43 1.60 1.05 18.34
C VAL A 43 2.50 1.98 19.15
N LEU A 44 2.52 1.81 20.47
CA LEU A 44 3.34 2.62 21.37
C LEU A 44 4.84 2.39 21.13
N VAL A 45 5.60 3.47 21.23
CA VAL A 45 7.07 3.43 21.26
C VAL A 45 7.59 3.29 22.69
N GLY A 46 6.78 3.70 23.67
CA GLY A 46 7.04 3.47 25.09
C GLY A 46 5.77 3.65 25.91
N ASP A 47 5.74 3.01 27.07
CA ASP A 47 4.58 2.93 27.95
C ASP A 47 4.54 4.12 28.91
N PHE A 48 4.46 5.33 28.35
CA PHE A 48 4.38 6.57 29.13
C PHE A 48 3.39 7.55 28.50
N ILE A 49 2.64 8.23 29.38
CA ILE A 49 1.79 9.38 29.01
C ILE A 49 2.53 10.65 29.41
N TYR A 50 2.76 11.51 28.43
CA TYR A 50 3.46 12.77 28.58
C TYR A 50 2.50 13.94 28.68
N LYS A 51 2.87 14.97 29.42
CA LYS A 51 2.30 16.32 29.27
C LYS A 51 2.94 17.04 28.07
N ASP A 52 4.24 16.82 27.88
CA ASP A 52 5.02 17.30 26.74
C ASP A 52 6.10 16.27 26.40
N ALA A 53 5.87 15.50 25.34
CA ALA A 53 6.74 14.41 24.92
C ALA A 53 8.08 14.92 24.36
N ARG A 54 8.12 16.13 23.78
CA ARG A 54 9.36 16.73 23.26
C ARG A 54 10.30 17.14 24.38
N LYS A 55 9.75 17.55 25.53
CA LYS A 55 10.51 17.89 26.74
C LYS A 55 10.69 16.72 27.70
N GLY A 56 10.12 15.55 27.40
CA GLY A 56 10.16 14.37 28.27
C GLY A 56 9.35 14.52 29.57
N LEU A 57 8.40 15.46 29.63
CA LEU A 57 7.61 15.73 30.83
C LEU A 57 6.42 14.77 30.92
N LYS A 58 6.38 13.94 31.96
CA LYS A 58 5.28 12.98 32.20
C LYS A 58 4.03 13.69 32.72
N ALA A 59 2.85 13.18 32.36
CA ALA A 59 1.60 13.61 32.96
C ALA A 59 1.51 13.06 34.39
N SER A 60 0.88 13.80 35.31
CA SER A 60 0.63 13.31 36.67
C SER A 60 -0.49 12.27 36.65
N GLU A 61 -0.37 11.21 37.47
CA GLU A 61 -1.39 10.17 37.57
C GLU A 61 -2.76 10.73 37.98
N GLU A 62 -2.77 11.74 38.85
CA GLU A 62 -4.00 12.44 39.26
C GLU A 62 -4.73 13.06 38.06
N ALA A 63 -4.00 13.74 37.17
CA ALA A 63 -4.58 14.35 35.97
C ALA A 63 -5.06 13.27 34.99
N VAL A 64 -4.29 12.19 34.82
CA VAL A 64 -4.68 11.06 33.96
C VAL A 64 -5.96 10.41 34.49
N LYS A 65 -6.00 10.06 35.78
CA LYS A 65 -7.16 9.44 36.42
C LYS A 65 -8.40 10.35 36.38
N LYS A 66 -8.23 11.67 36.56
CA LYS A 66 -9.31 12.65 36.51
C LYS A 66 -9.95 12.74 35.12
N ILE A 67 -9.15 12.67 34.06
CA ILE A 67 -9.63 12.86 32.69
C ILE A 67 -10.09 11.55 32.05
N PHE A 68 -9.37 10.47 32.25
CA PHE A 68 -9.63 9.17 31.60
C PHE A 68 -10.35 8.17 32.52
N GLY A 69 -10.52 8.48 33.81
CA GLY A 69 -11.13 7.57 34.79
C GLY A 69 -10.27 6.36 35.18
N THR A 70 -9.09 6.23 34.58
CA THR A 70 -8.15 5.11 34.79
C THR A 70 -6.71 5.60 34.72
N THR A 71 -5.78 4.85 35.31
CA THR A 71 -4.33 5.02 35.17
C THR A 71 -3.69 3.94 34.29
N ASP A 72 -4.49 3.04 33.73
CA ASP A 72 -4.05 2.03 32.77
C ASP A 72 -3.57 2.71 31.48
N ILE A 73 -2.25 2.68 31.26
CA ILE A 73 -1.55 3.36 30.16
C ILE A 73 -2.11 2.94 28.82
N TYR A 74 -2.45 1.66 28.64
CA TYR A 74 -2.93 1.15 27.36
C TYR A 74 -4.33 1.69 27.05
N LYS A 75 -5.24 1.65 28.02
CA LYS A 75 -6.59 2.23 27.85
C LYS A 75 -6.55 3.73 27.57
N VAL A 76 -5.69 4.45 28.28
CA VAL A 76 -5.50 5.89 28.05
C VAL A 76 -4.90 6.14 26.66
N ALA A 77 -3.90 5.36 26.25
CA ALA A 77 -3.29 5.48 24.94
C ALA A 77 -4.28 5.20 23.79
N GLU A 78 -5.16 4.21 23.95
CA GLU A 78 -6.25 3.96 23.00
C GLU A 78 -7.18 5.17 22.88
N GLU A 79 -7.54 5.79 24.00
CA GLU A 79 -8.42 6.97 24.00
C GLU A 79 -7.74 8.18 23.36
N ILE A 80 -6.47 8.42 23.68
CA ILE A 80 -5.65 9.47 23.04
C ILE A 80 -5.55 9.23 21.54
N LEU A 81 -5.34 7.98 21.10
CA LEU A 81 -5.32 7.68 19.66
C LEU A 81 -6.68 7.82 19.01
N ARG A 82 -7.78 7.40 19.64
CA ARG A 82 -9.12 7.48 19.01
C ARG A 82 -9.64 8.90 18.93
N LYS A 83 -9.45 9.69 19.99
CA LYS A 83 -10.04 11.03 20.13
C LYS A 83 -9.05 12.17 19.84
N GLY A 84 -7.75 11.90 19.89
CA GLY A 84 -6.71 12.89 19.67
C GLY A 84 -6.22 13.00 18.23
N GLU A 85 -5.18 13.80 18.04
CA GLU A 85 -4.59 14.12 16.74
C GLU A 85 -3.14 13.65 16.64
N LEU A 86 -2.74 13.15 15.46
CA LEU A 86 -1.35 12.81 15.18
C LEU A 86 -0.60 14.06 14.71
N GLN A 87 0.34 14.51 15.52
CA GLN A 87 1.19 15.67 15.26
C GLN A 87 2.35 15.25 14.37
N LEU A 88 2.17 15.38 13.06
CA LEU A 88 3.23 15.21 12.08
C LEU A 88 4.02 16.50 11.89
N THR A 89 5.34 16.41 11.73
CA THR A 89 6.11 17.53 11.17
C THR A 89 5.82 17.68 9.68
N THR A 90 6.09 18.87 9.13
CA THR A 90 5.96 19.14 7.68
C THR A 90 6.77 18.13 6.84
N GLU A 91 7.98 17.79 7.30
CA GLU A 91 8.86 16.83 6.63
C GLU A 91 8.28 15.41 6.67
N GLN A 92 7.82 14.93 7.84
CA GLN A 92 7.19 13.62 7.98
C GLN A 92 5.93 13.52 7.11
N ARG A 93 5.10 14.57 7.10
CA ARG A 93 3.89 14.60 6.26
C ARG A 93 4.25 14.51 4.77
N ARG A 94 5.27 15.24 4.32
CA ARG A 94 5.76 15.21 2.94
C ARG A 94 6.25 13.82 2.55
N GLN A 95 7.06 13.18 3.40
CA GLN A 95 7.58 11.82 3.15
C GLN A 95 6.45 10.79 3.05
N LEU A 96 5.46 10.85 3.94
CA LEU A 96 4.30 9.96 3.89
C LEU A 96 3.48 10.15 2.61
N ILE A 97 3.24 11.41 2.22
CA ILE A 97 2.53 11.73 0.98
C ILE A 97 3.30 11.21 -0.24
N GLU A 98 4.62 11.41 -0.28
CA GLU A 98 5.45 10.96 -1.39
C GLU A 98 5.51 9.43 -1.49
N ALA A 99 5.68 8.75 -0.36
CA ALA A 99 5.62 7.29 -0.30
C ALA A 99 4.26 6.76 -0.79
N LYS A 100 3.17 7.42 -0.39
CA LYS A 100 1.82 7.09 -0.84
C LYS A 100 1.61 7.36 -2.33
N LYS A 101 2.11 8.50 -2.83
CA LYS A 101 2.11 8.86 -4.26
C LYS A 101 2.73 7.75 -5.10
N ARG A 102 3.92 7.27 -4.70
CA ARG A 102 4.61 6.17 -5.39
C ARG A 102 3.77 4.89 -5.42
N LYS A 103 3.19 4.49 -4.29
CA LYS A 103 2.30 3.31 -4.23
C LYS A 103 1.08 3.44 -5.14
N ILE A 104 0.48 4.62 -5.21
CA ILE A 104 -0.66 4.88 -6.10
C ILE A 104 -0.24 4.83 -7.56
N ILE A 105 0.90 5.44 -7.92
CA ILE A 105 1.45 5.37 -9.27
C ILE A 105 1.69 3.91 -9.68
N ASP A 106 2.33 3.13 -8.81
CA ASP A 106 2.59 1.71 -9.06
C ASP A 106 1.30 0.90 -9.22
N PHE A 107 0.29 1.16 -8.38
CA PHE A 107 -1.02 0.54 -8.49
C PHE A 107 -1.67 0.85 -9.84
N ILE A 108 -1.67 2.11 -10.25
CA ILE A 108 -2.25 2.55 -11.52
C ILE A 108 -1.50 1.93 -12.70
N ALA A 109 -0.16 1.95 -12.68
CA ALA A 109 0.67 1.39 -13.74
C ALA A 109 0.45 -0.12 -13.95
N ARG A 110 0.22 -0.86 -12.85
CA ARG A 110 -0.04 -2.31 -12.91
C ARG A 110 -1.46 -2.65 -13.37
N ASN A 111 -2.46 -1.88 -12.94
CA ASN A 111 -3.87 -2.23 -13.14
C ASN A 111 -4.54 -1.53 -14.31
N CYS A 112 -3.96 -0.45 -14.82
CA CYS A 112 -4.57 0.37 -15.87
C CYS A 112 -3.80 0.34 -17.19
N ILE A 113 -4.53 0.54 -18.28
CA ILE A 113 -4.01 0.64 -19.65
C ILE A 113 -4.57 1.87 -20.35
N ASP A 114 -3.90 2.27 -21.43
CA ASP A 114 -4.50 3.12 -22.45
C ASP A 114 -5.46 2.27 -23.31
N PRO A 115 -6.77 2.56 -23.35
CA PRO A 115 -7.71 1.80 -24.17
C PRO A 115 -7.41 1.86 -25.67
N ARG A 116 -6.62 2.84 -26.15
CA ARG A 116 -6.28 3.01 -27.56
C ARG A 116 -5.16 2.06 -27.98
N THR A 117 -4.11 1.98 -27.18
CA THR A 117 -2.91 1.16 -27.48
C THR A 117 -2.95 -0.21 -26.81
N LYS A 118 -3.84 -0.38 -25.82
CA LYS A 118 -3.92 -1.54 -24.91
C LYS A 118 -2.66 -1.77 -24.07
N LEU A 119 -1.79 -0.76 -23.97
CA LEU A 119 -0.54 -0.83 -23.22
C LEU A 119 -0.65 -0.08 -21.88
N PRO A 120 0.10 -0.48 -20.84
CA PRO A 120 0.20 0.27 -19.60
C PRO A 120 0.80 1.67 -19.82
N HIS A 121 0.38 2.62 -18.98
CA HIS A 121 1.03 3.92 -18.90
C HIS A 121 2.32 3.82 -18.07
N PRO A 122 3.46 4.34 -18.56
CA PRO A 122 4.68 4.40 -17.76
C PRO A 122 4.47 5.18 -16.45
N PRO A 123 5.13 4.79 -15.34
CA PRO A 123 5.00 5.49 -14.04
C PRO A 123 5.19 7.00 -14.13
N ARG A 124 6.21 7.45 -14.90
CA ARG A 124 6.49 8.87 -15.13
C ARG A 124 5.34 9.60 -15.82
N ARG A 125 4.61 8.94 -16.73
CA ARG A 125 3.45 9.53 -17.42
C ARG A 125 2.28 9.70 -16.46
N ILE A 126 2.06 8.73 -15.58
CA ILE A 126 1.04 8.81 -14.53
C ILE A 126 1.40 9.93 -13.54
N GLU A 127 2.66 10.03 -13.14
CA GLU A 127 3.15 11.09 -12.25
C GLU A 127 2.87 12.50 -12.80
N LEU A 128 3.22 12.75 -14.07
CA LEU A 128 2.94 14.03 -14.73
C LEU A 128 1.44 14.32 -14.80
N ALA A 129 0.62 13.31 -15.06
CA ALA A 129 -0.84 13.47 -15.09
C ALA A 129 -1.42 13.79 -13.69
N LEU A 130 -0.86 13.21 -12.61
CA LEU A 130 -1.27 13.53 -11.24
C LEU A 130 -0.99 14.99 -10.88
N GLU A 131 0.13 15.54 -11.35
CA GLU A 131 0.52 16.94 -11.14
C GLU A 131 -0.41 17.90 -11.88
N GLN A 132 -0.82 17.56 -13.11
CA GLN A 132 -1.77 18.35 -13.90
C GLN A 132 -3.15 18.45 -13.21
N VAL A 133 -3.64 17.33 -12.66
CA VAL A 133 -4.96 17.28 -12.02
C VAL A 133 -4.92 17.80 -10.57
N ARG A 134 -3.73 18.09 -10.03
CA ARG A 134 -3.50 18.61 -8.67
C ARG A 134 -4.25 17.80 -7.61
N VAL A 135 -4.18 16.47 -7.69
CA VAL A 135 -4.91 15.62 -6.75
C VAL A 135 -4.23 15.64 -5.38
N GLY A 136 -4.98 16.01 -4.35
CA GLY A 136 -4.56 15.83 -2.96
C GLY A 136 -4.40 14.35 -2.62
N ILE A 137 -3.24 13.97 -2.09
CA ILE A 137 -2.94 12.62 -1.65
C ILE A 137 -3.04 12.59 -0.14
N ASP A 138 -3.97 11.80 0.37
CA ASP A 138 -4.01 11.47 1.78
C ASP A 138 -3.04 10.31 2.02
N PRO A 139 -1.99 10.47 2.86
CA PRO A 139 -1.05 9.40 3.16
C PRO A 139 -1.69 8.23 3.91
N PHE A 140 -2.81 8.49 4.54
CA PHE A 140 -3.44 7.63 5.51
C PHE A 140 -4.54 6.79 4.87
N LYS A 141 -5.41 7.37 4.03
CA LYS A 141 -6.45 6.62 3.32
C LYS A 141 -5.92 5.39 2.58
N ASP A 142 -6.71 4.31 2.49
CA ASP A 142 -6.33 3.09 1.77
C ASP A 142 -5.84 3.39 0.32
N THR A 143 -4.81 2.64 -0.11
CA THR A 143 -4.13 2.88 -1.39
C THR A 143 -5.04 2.60 -2.57
N GLU A 144 -5.74 1.47 -2.56
CA GLU A 144 -6.61 1.04 -3.66
C GLU A 144 -7.81 1.98 -3.77
N SER A 145 -8.48 2.24 -2.66
CA SER A 145 -9.62 3.14 -2.58
C SER A 145 -9.27 4.54 -3.10
N GLN A 146 -8.15 5.10 -2.67
CA GLN A 146 -7.69 6.40 -3.15
C GLN A 146 -7.25 6.35 -4.62
N ALA A 147 -6.64 5.26 -5.07
CA ALA A 147 -6.27 5.10 -6.48
C ALA A 147 -7.50 5.08 -7.39
N LEU A 148 -8.59 4.40 -7.01
CA LEU A 148 -9.84 4.38 -7.78
C LEU A 148 -10.46 5.77 -7.94
N GLU A 149 -10.44 6.58 -6.88
CA GLU A 149 -10.90 7.98 -6.95
C GLU A 149 -10.02 8.84 -7.86
N ILE A 150 -8.70 8.63 -7.79
CA ILE A 150 -7.71 9.31 -8.62
C ILE A 150 -7.88 8.94 -10.09
N ILE A 151 -8.09 7.66 -10.42
CA ILE A 151 -8.29 7.17 -11.79
C ILE A 151 -9.50 7.88 -12.44
N LYS A 152 -10.60 8.08 -11.70
CA LYS A 152 -11.77 8.84 -12.19
C LYS A 152 -11.38 10.26 -12.59
N LYS A 153 -10.53 10.93 -11.81
CA LYS A 153 -10.06 12.29 -12.13
C LYS A 153 -9.06 12.30 -13.29
N LEU A 154 -8.13 11.33 -13.32
CA LEU A 154 -7.14 11.16 -14.38
C LEU A 154 -7.79 10.89 -15.75
N SER A 155 -8.92 10.18 -15.78
CA SER A 155 -9.65 9.86 -17.01
C SER A 155 -10.07 11.08 -17.84
N ARG A 156 -10.09 12.27 -17.23
CA ARG A 156 -10.39 13.55 -17.90
C ARG A 156 -9.23 14.10 -18.74
N VAL A 157 -7.99 13.74 -18.40
CA VAL A 157 -6.77 14.27 -19.04
C VAL A 157 -5.92 13.18 -19.69
N LEU A 158 -6.10 11.92 -19.27
CA LEU A 158 -5.36 10.76 -19.74
C LEU A 158 -6.36 9.63 -20.06
N PRO A 159 -6.35 9.05 -21.28
CA PRO A 159 -7.17 7.89 -21.59
C PRO A 159 -6.69 6.70 -20.77
N ILE A 160 -7.43 6.38 -19.70
CA ILE A 160 -7.04 5.35 -18.74
C ILE A 160 -8.25 4.51 -18.33
N LYS A 161 -8.10 3.18 -18.37
CA LYS A 161 -9.10 2.21 -17.94
C LYS A 161 -8.43 1.11 -17.11
N ILE A 162 -9.10 0.68 -16.05
CA ILE A 162 -8.71 -0.52 -15.30
C ILE A 162 -9.06 -1.71 -16.18
N ALA A 163 -8.11 -2.60 -16.41
CA ALA A 163 -8.32 -3.74 -17.28
C ALA A 163 -7.64 -4.98 -16.74
N LYS A 164 -8.21 -6.13 -17.05
CA LYS A 164 -7.63 -7.44 -16.81
C LYS A 164 -7.36 -8.14 -18.13
N SER A 165 -6.32 -8.95 -18.19
CA SER A 165 -5.94 -9.70 -19.38
C SER A 165 -5.85 -11.18 -19.09
N THR A 166 -6.46 -11.97 -19.97
CA THR A 166 -6.31 -13.42 -19.97
C THR A 166 -5.12 -13.78 -20.84
N VAL A 167 -4.14 -14.45 -20.25
CA VAL A 167 -2.89 -14.85 -20.91
C VAL A 167 -2.75 -16.36 -20.86
N ARG A 168 -2.39 -16.95 -21.99
CA ARG A 168 -2.00 -18.36 -22.11
C ARG A 168 -0.50 -18.47 -22.22
N VAL A 169 0.10 -19.34 -21.43
CA VAL A 169 1.53 -19.60 -21.43
C VAL A 169 1.75 -21.08 -21.66
N LYS A 170 2.57 -21.43 -22.65
CA LYS A 170 3.11 -22.78 -22.86
C LYS A 170 4.60 -22.78 -22.52
N VAL A 171 5.00 -23.62 -21.58
CA VAL A 171 6.39 -23.75 -21.10
C VAL A 171 6.91 -25.15 -21.37
N PRO A 172 8.11 -25.30 -21.97
CA PRO A 172 8.71 -26.61 -22.19
C PRO A 172 8.98 -27.41 -20.89
N PRO A 173 9.07 -28.76 -20.98
CA PRO A 173 9.31 -29.64 -19.83
C PRO A 173 10.48 -29.24 -18.91
N PRO A 174 11.68 -28.83 -19.40
CA PRO A 174 12.80 -28.52 -18.51
C PRO A 174 12.57 -27.33 -17.58
N TYR A 175 11.57 -26.48 -17.85
CA TYR A 175 11.29 -25.26 -17.09
C TYR A 175 9.89 -25.23 -16.44
N SER A 176 9.09 -26.27 -16.67
CA SER A 176 7.67 -26.34 -16.32
C SER A 176 7.41 -26.15 -14.81
N SER A 177 8.09 -26.91 -13.94
CA SER A 177 7.90 -26.82 -12.48
C SER A 177 8.27 -25.46 -11.91
N ARG A 178 9.35 -24.85 -12.41
CA ARG A 178 9.80 -23.51 -11.98
C ARG A 178 8.86 -22.42 -12.49
N ALA A 179 8.40 -22.54 -13.73
CA ALA A 179 7.50 -21.56 -14.33
C ALA A 179 6.14 -21.56 -13.64
N TYR A 180 5.61 -22.73 -13.23
CA TYR A 180 4.36 -22.81 -12.48
C TYR A 180 4.36 -21.90 -11.24
N GLY A 181 5.39 -22.00 -10.40
CA GLY A 181 5.47 -21.21 -9.16
C GLY A 181 5.53 -19.71 -9.43
N VAL A 182 6.20 -19.27 -10.51
CA VAL A 182 6.26 -17.85 -10.87
C VAL A 182 4.95 -17.37 -11.47
N LEU A 183 4.36 -18.14 -12.39
CA LEU A 183 3.11 -17.80 -13.06
C LEU A 183 1.93 -17.72 -12.08
N ALA A 184 1.86 -18.65 -11.13
CA ALA A 184 0.84 -18.65 -10.07
C ALA A 184 0.95 -17.44 -9.13
N GLY A 185 2.15 -16.85 -8.99
CA GLY A 185 2.35 -15.64 -8.18
C GLY A 185 2.05 -14.33 -8.90
N LEU A 186 1.84 -14.35 -10.22
CA LEU A 186 1.64 -13.14 -11.03
C LEU A 186 0.17 -12.80 -11.28
N GLY A 187 -0.74 -13.73 -11.03
CA GLY A 187 -2.17 -13.52 -11.21
C GLY A 187 -3.00 -14.73 -10.83
N GLU A 188 -4.28 -14.68 -11.15
CA GLU A 188 -5.22 -15.75 -10.84
C GLU A 188 -5.12 -16.86 -11.89
N VAL A 189 -4.87 -18.10 -11.46
CA VAL A 189 -4.76 -19.25 -12.35
C VAL A 189 -6.16 -19.75 -12.70
N LYS A 190 -6.55 -19.63 -13.97
CA LYS A 190 -7.85 -20.12 -14.47
C LYS A 190 -7.79 -21.58 -14.90
N ARG A 191 -6.66 -22.02 -15.47
CA ARG A 191 -6.48 -23.39 -15.97
C ARG A 191 -5.02 -23.80 -15.97
N VAL A 192 -4.77 -25.05 -15.61
CA VAL A 192 -3.45 -25.69 -15.65
C VAL A 192 -3.59 -27.04 -16.31
N THR A 193 -2.72 -27.33 -17.28
CA THR A 193 -2.72 -28.61 -17.98
C THR A 193 -1.28 -29.03 -18.25
N TRP A 194 -0.93 -30.23 -17.82
CA TRP A 194 0.32 -30.88 -18.20
C TRP A 194 0.06 -31.68 -19.47
N LEU A 195 0.80 -31.35 -20.52
CA LEU A 195 0.67 -32.01 -21.81
C LEU A 195 1.45 -33.33 -21.80
N SER A 196 1.10 -34.24 -22.71
CA SER A 196 1.74 -35.56 -22.83
C SER A 196 3.23 -35.50 -23.16
N ASP A 197 3.69 -34.40 -23.73
CA ASP A 197 5.10 -34.10 -23.99
C ASP A 197 5.86 -33.59 -22.74
N GLY A 198 5.19 -33.50 -21.58
CA GLY A 198 5.71 -32.96 -20.33
C GLY A 198 5.71 -31.43 -20.26
N SER A 199 5.18 -30.74 -21.28
CA SER A 199 5.10 -29.28 -21.29
C SER A 199 3.93 -28.79 -20.44
N LEU A 200 4.08 -27.60 -19.87
CA LEU A 200 3.09 -26.96 -19.04
C LEU A 200 2.29 -25.95 -19.86
N PHE A 201 0.97 -26.10 -19.86
CA PHE A 201 0.04 -25.10 -20.37
C PHE A 201 -0.72 -24.46 -19.22
N MET A 202 -0.67 -23.13 -19.13
CA MET A 202 -1.39 -22.36 -18.10
C MET A 202 -2.19 -21.23 -18.73
N GLU A 203 -3.39 -21.01 -18.22
CA GLU A 203 -4.23 -19.84 -18.49
C GLU A 203 -4.39 -19.03 -17.20
N LEU A 204 -4.07 -17.74 -17.28
CA LEU A 204 -3.95 -16.84 -16.14
C LEU A 204 -4.74 -15.57 -16.42
N GLU A 205 -5.41 -15.02 -15.41
CA GLU A 205 -5.96 -13.68 -15.43
C GLU A 205 -5.03 -12.75 -14.64
N ILE A 206 -4.47 -11.74 -15.32
CA ILE A 206 -3.55 -10.77 -14.73
C ILE A 206 -4.09 -9.34 -14.89
N PRO A 207 -3.65 -8.39 -14.04
CA PRO A 207 -3.79 -6.97 -14.35
C PRO A 207 -3.19 -6.66 -15.72
N ALA A 208 -3.93 -5.94 -16.58
CA ALA A 208 -3.51 -5.73 -17.97
C ALA A 208 -2.21 -4.91 -18.09
N GLY A 209 -1.88 -4.08 -17.09
CA GLY A 209 -0.62 -3.35 -17.08
C GLY A 209 0.60 -4.21 -16.75
N MET A 210 0.41 -5.46 -16.32
CA MET A 210 1.49 -6.41 -16.01
C MET A 210 1.85 -7.34 -17.18
N GLN A 211 1.22 -7.19 -18.35
CA GLN A 211 1.47 -8.04 -19.51
C GLN A 211 2.96 -8.13 -19.86
N GLN A 212 3.66 -7.00 -19.98
CA GLN A 212 5.08 -6.97 -20.33
C GLN A 212 5.93 -7.64 -19.23
N THR A 213 5.66 -7.35 -17.97
CA THR A 213 6.37 -7.96 -16.84
C THR A 213 6.20 -9.48 -16.81
N LEU A 214 5.01 -10.00 -17.16
CA LEU A 214 4.77 -11.43 -17.28
C LEU A 214 5.62 -12.02 -18.42
N ILE A 215 5.61 -11.40 -19.59
CA ILE A 215 6.39 -11.85 -20.75
C ILE A 215 7.88 -11.90 -20.40
N ASP A 216 8.41 -10.84 -19.79
CA ASP A 216 9.84 -10.75 -19.42
C ASP A 216 10.23 -11.82 -18.40
N ARG A 217 9.38 -12.05 -17.37
CA ARG A 217 9.61 -13.10 -16.37
C ARG A 217 9.57 -14.50 -16.97
N VAL A 218 8.58 -14.76 -17.83
CA VAL A 218 8.45 -16.06 -18.51
C VAL A 218 9.68 -16.31 -19.38
N ASN A 219 10.09 -15.33 -20.19
CA ASN A 219 11.26 -15.43 -21.05
C ASN A 219 12.56 -15.64 -20.27
N SER A 220 12.72 -14.97 -19.13
CA SER A 220 13.88 -15.14 -18.26
C SER A 220 13.99 -16.57 -17.73
N ILE A 221 12.87 -17.19 -17.35
CA ILE A 221 12.84 -18.55 -16.79
C ILE A 221 13.04 -19.60 -17.88
N SER A 222 12.39 -19.40 -19.03
CA SER A 222 12.43 -20.35 -20.15
C SER A 222 13.59 -20.13 -21.10
N LYS A 223 14.49 -19.18 -20.82
CA LYS A 223 15.53 -18.72 -21.76
C LYS A 223 14.95 -18.39 -23.16
N GLY A 224 13.76 -17.79 -23.20
CA GLY A 224 13.04 -17.43 -24.43
C GLY A 224 12.32 -18.58 -25.15
N THR A 225 12.31 -19.80 -24.60
CA THR A 225 11.65 -20.97 -25.25
C THR A 225 10.16 -21.12 -24.95
N ALA A 226 9.59 -20.30 -24.05
CA ALA A 226 8.17 -20.34 -23.73
C ALA A 226 7.35 -19.48 -24.70
N ILE A 227 6.13 -19.92 -24.96
CA ILE A 227 5.19 -19.23 -25.84
C ILE A 227 4.15 -18.53 -24.96
N VAL A 228 4.08 -17.21 -25.06
CA VAL A 228 3.07 -16.39 -24.37
C VAL A 228 2.09 -15.86 -25.40
N LYS A 229 0.79 -16.08 -25.19
CA LYS A 229 -0.29 -15.56 -26.03
C LYS A 229 -1.30 -14.81 -25.17
N ILE A 230 -1.47 -13.53 -25.45
CA ILE A 230 -2.56 -12.73 -24.87
C ILE A 230 -3.84 -13.12 -25.61
N VAL A 231 -4.83 -13.61 -24.86
CA VAL A 231 -6.11 -14.09 -25.40
C VAL A 231 -7.08 -12.94 -25.53
N GLU A 232 -7.28 -12.20 -24.44
CA GLU A 232 -8.27 -11.14 -24.36
C GLU A 232 -7.88 -10.13 -23.27
N THR A 233 -8.26 -8.87 -23.47
CA THR A 233 -8.16 -7.80 -22.46
C THR A 233 -9.54 -7.20 -22.27
N LYS A 234 -10.08 -7.30 -21.05
CA LYS A 234 -11.41 -6.79 -20.66
C LYS A 234 -11.27 -5.61 -19.69
N TRP A 235 -12.15 -4.61 -19.80
CA TRP A 235 -12.20 -3.40 -18.96
C TRP A 235 -13.63 -2.91 -18.75
#